data_AF-A0A1I4RR88-F1
#
_entry.id   AF-A0A1I4RR88-F1
#
_cell.length_a   1.000
_cell.length_b   1.000
_cell.length_c   1.000
_cell.angle_alpha   90.00
_cell.angle_beta   90.00
_cell.angle_gamma   90.00
#
_symmetry.space_group_name_H-M   'P 1'
#
loop_
_entity.id
_entity.type
_entity.pdbx_description
1 polymer ?
#
loop_
_entity_poly.entity_id
_entity_poly.type
_entity_poly.pdbx_seq_one_letter_code
_entity_poly.pdbx_strand_id
1 'polypeptide(L)'
;MKLLVLGATGATGRLVVDQALVAGHTVRELVHSPQKLDARPGLDVVAGQATDFGDVTQAMSGVGAVIGTLRAVGGTVITRFVELSSFAVLRERLSAPAMLMPRVKGKAAAEDALRASDLDYTLVHAVRLTNGPAAGVTKLLPESATLRMGDTVSRADVAAWMLTALTDTTTSRRSVVIAG
;
A
#
# COMPACT_ATOMS: atom_id res chain seq x y z
N MET A 1 -15.80 6.62 0.66
CA MET A 1 -15.89 5.70 -0.49
C MET A 1 -15.71 4.26 -0.03
N LYS A 2 -15.98 3.26 -0.89
CA LYS A 2 -15.70 1.86 -0.58
C LYS A 2 -14.28 1.49 -0.98
N LEU A 3 -13.44 1.13 -0.01
CA LEU A 3 -12.02 0.79 -0.21
C LEU A 3 -11.81 -0.71 -0.10
N LEU A 4 -10.94 -1.30 -0.91
CA LEU A 4 -10.36 -2.61 -0.62
C LEU A 4 -8.98 -2.41 0.00
N VAL A 5 -8.74 -3.01 1.17
CA VAL A 5 -7.41 -3.01 1.80
C VAL A 5 -6.83 -4.43 1.73
N LEU A 6 -5.81 -4.58 0.90
CA LEU A 6 -5.03 -5.80 0.81
C LEU A 6 -3.94 -5.78 1.88
N GLY A 7 -3.84 -6.84 2.68
CA GLY A 7 -2.90 -6.90 3.82
C GLY A 7 -3.39 -6.18 5.07
N ALA A 8 -4.70 -5.98 5.17
CA ALA A 8 -5.38 -5.30 6.27
C ALA A 8 -5.01 -5.84 7.66
N THR A 9 -4.70 -7.13 7.80
CA THR A 9 -4.34 -7.74 9.09
C THR A 9 -2.91 -7.44 9.53
N GLY A 10 -2.07 -6.86 8.67
CA GLY A 10 -0.68 -6.50 8.95
C GLY A 10 -0.54 -5.21 9.76
N ALA A 11 0.68 -4.93 10.25
CA ALA A 11 0.93 -3.80 11.16
C ALA A 11 0.56 -2.43 10.57
N THR A 12 0.83 -2.20 9.27
CA THR A 12 0.40 -0.97 8.59
C THR A 12 -1.04 -1.07 8.11
N GLY A 13 -1.47 -2.24 7.63
CA GLY A 13 -2.82 -2.48 7.14
C GLY A 13 -3.90 -2.14 8.18
N ARG A 14 -3.71 -2.54 9.44
CA ARG A 14 -4.67 -2.23 10.52
C ARG A 14 -4.86 -0.73 10.71
N LEU A 15 -3.76 0.02 10.68
CA LEU A 15 -3.80 1.48 10.79
C LEU A 15 -4.51 2.12 9.59
N VAL A 16 -4.31 1.59 8.38
CA VAL A 16 -5.05 2.04 7.18
C VAL A 16 -6.55 1.81 7.37
N VAL A 17 -6.95 0.63 7.84
CA VAL A 17 -8.38 0.32 8.06
C VAL A 17 -8.96 1.24 9.13
N ASP A 18 -8.30 1.36 10.27
CA ASP A 18 -8.78 2.18 11.39
C ASP A 18 -8.94 3.65 10.97
N GLN A 19 -7.93 4.21 10.29
CA GLN A 19 -7.99 5.58 9.80
C GLN A 19 -9.03 5.76 8.69
N ALA A 20 -9.20 4.79 7.79
CA ALA A 20 -10.21 4.86 6.74
C ALA A 20 -11.63 4.85 7.31
N LEU A 21 -11.91 4.00 8.30
CA LEU A 21 -13.20 3.95 8.98
C LEU A 21 -13.48 5.27 9.72
N VAL A 22 -12.49 5.81 10.41
CA VAL A 22 -12.58 7.14 11.06
C VAL A 22 -12.84 8.26 10.03
N ALA A 23 -12.25 8.17 8.85
CA ALA A 23 -12.47 9.10 7.73
C ALA A 23 -13.84 8.91 7.03
N GLY A 24 -14.71 8.02 7.54
CA GLY A 24 -16.05 7.79 7.01
C GLY A 24 -16.07 6.95 5.72
N HIS A 25 -15.00 6.21 5.43
CA HIS A 25 -14.98 5.24 4.34
C HIS A 25 -15.58 3.90 4.80
N THR A 26 -16.13 3.13 3.85
CA THR A 26 -16.40 1.72 4.08
C THR A 26 -15.21 0.92 3.61
N VAL A 27 -14.78 -0.06 4.39
CA VAL A 27 -13.57 -0.82 4.13
C VAL A 27 -13.93 -2.27 3.89
N ARG A 28 -13.44 -2.81 2.78
CA ARG A 28 -13.43 -4.23 2.50
C ARG A 28 -12.05 -4.79 2.78
N GLU A 29 -11.97 -5.86 3.56
CA GLU A 29 -10.73 -6.61 3.79
C GLU A 29 -10.82 -7.97 3.09
N LEU A 30 -9.79 -8.31 2.31
CA LEU A 30 -9.59 -9.67 1.79
C LEU A 30 -8.68 -10.43 2.75
N VAL A 31 -9.21 -11.46 3.41
CA VAL A 31 -8.49 -12.20 4.47
C VAL A 31 -8.65 -13.71 4.36
N HIS A 32 -7.61 -14.42 4.78
CA HIS A 32 -7.61 -15.90 4.79
C HIS A 32 -8.62 -16.49 5.79
N SER A 33 -8.77 -15.87 6.96
CA SER A 33 -9.58 -16.39 8.06
C SER A 33 -10.50 -15.29 8.60
N PRO A 34 -11.65 -15.03 7.96
CA PRO A 34 -12.55 -13.92 8.31
C PRO A 34 -13.13 -14.04 9.73
N GLN A 35 -13.25 -15.26 10.25
CA GLN A 35 -13.80 -15.52 11.59
C GLN A 35 -12.92 -14.99 12.74
N LYS A 36 -11.67 -14.61 12.44
CA LYS A 36 -10.74 -14.03 13.43
C LYS A 36 -10.86 -12.51 13.55
N LEU A 37 -11.71 -11.89 12.72
CA LEU A 37 -11.93 -10.45 12.75
C LEU A 37 -13.22 -10.14 13.50
N ASP A 38 -13.12 -9.18 14.41
CA ASP A 38 -14.29 -8.63 15.07
C ASP A 38 -15.11 -7.79 14.09
N ALA A 39 -16.44 -7.91 14.17
CA ALA A 39 -17.34 -7.10 13.38
C ALA A 39 -17.20 -5.61 13.79
N ARG A 40 -17.12 -4.73 12.79
CA ARG A 40 -17.02 -3.28 12.99
C ARG A 40 -17.98 -2.55 12.05
N PRO A 41 -18.61 -1.44 12.47
CA PRO A 41 -19.38 -0.60 11.56
C PRO A 41 -18.54 -0.14 10.37
N GLY A 42 -19.08 -0.25 9.16
CA GLY A 42 -18.39 0.13 7.92
C GLY A 42 -17.37 -0.89 7.40
N LEU A 43 -17.16 -2.02 8.10
CA LEU A 43 -16.27 -3.09 7.68
C LEU A 43 -17.03 -4.21 6.94
N ASP A 44 -16.54 -4.56 5.76
CA ASP A 44 -16.96 -5.69 4.91
C ASP A 44 -15.80 -6.68 4.84
N VAL A 45 -16.02 -7.97 5.09
CA VAL A 45 -14.94 -8.97 5.13
C VAL A 45 -15.21 -10.02 4.07
N VAL A 46 -14.24 -10.19 3.17
CA VAL A 46 -14.27 -11.20 2.12
C VAL A 46 -13.21 -12.26 2.41
N ALA A 47 -13.64 -13.52 2.43
CA ALA A 47 -12.72 -14.65 2.55
C ALA A 47 -11.97 -14.85 1.24
N GLY A 48 -10.66 -15.05 1.31
CA GLY A 48 -9.86 -15.40 0.13
C GLY A 48 -8.37 -15.18 0.34
N GLN A 49 -7.60 -15.42 -0.72
CA GLN A 49 -6.17 -15.22 -0.79
C GLN A 49 -5.85 -14.06 -1.72
N ALA A 50 -5.03 -13.15 -1.22
CA ALA A 50 -4.54 -12.08 -2.08
C ALA A 50 -3.71 -12.63 -3.25
N THR A 51 -3.07 -13.79 -3.09
CA THR A 51 -2.32 -14.51 -4.15
C THR A 51 -3.19 -15.22 -5.18
N ASP A 52 -4.48 -15.32 -4.92
CA ASP A 52 -5.44 -15.90 -5.86
C ASP A 52 -6.10 -14.77 -6.66
N PHE A 53 -6.00 -14.87 -7.99
CA PHE A 53 -6.53 -13.86 -8.90
C PHE A 53 -8.06 -13.78 -8.85
N GLY A 54 -8.75 -14.92 -8.66
CA GLY A 54 -10.21 -14.97 -8.57
C GLY A 54 -10.69 -14.30 -7.29
N ASP A 55 -10.06 -14.59 -6.16
CA ASP A 55 -10.38 -13.99 -4.87
C ASP A 55 -10.16 -12.46 -4.89
N VAL A 56 -9.04 -12.01 -5.48
CA VAL A 56 -8.75 -10.57 -5.65
C VAL A 56 -9.78 -9.91 -6.56
N THR A 57 -10.09 -10.51 -7.71
CA THR A 57 -11.09 -9.99 -8.66
C THR A 57 -12.46 -9.86 -8.00
N GLN A 58 -12.88 -10.88 -7.24
CA GLN A 58 -14.12 -10.85 -6.48
C GLN A 58 -14.12 -9.74 -5.42
N ALA A 59 -13.04 -9.62 -4.65
CA ALA A 59 -12.91 -8.61 -3.61
C ALA A 59 -12.95 -7.18 -4.18
N MET A 60 -12.44 -6.99 -5.40
CA MET A 60 -12.40 -5.71 -6.11
C MET A 60 -13.75 -5.28 -6.69
N SER A 61 -14.72 -6.19 -6.81
CA SER A 61 -16.03 -5.84 -7.36
C SER A 61 -16.75 -4.77 -6.52
N GLY A 62 -17.09 -3.65 -7.15
CA GLY A 62 -17.84 -2.55 -6.53
C GLY A 62 -17.04 -1.68 -5.55
N VAL A 63 -15.70 -1.76 -5.54
CA VAL A 63 -14.84 -0.86 -4.75
C VAL A 63 -14.36 0.32 -5.60
N GLY A 64 -14.17 1.47 -4.97
CA GLY A 64 -13.73 2.70 -5.65
C GLY A 64 -12.22 2.89 -5.69
N ALA A 65 -11.47 2.25 -4.80
CA ALA A 65 -10.02 2.25 -4.78
C ALA A 65 -9.46 1.06 -4.00
N VAL A 66 -8.19 0.73 -4.23
CA VAL A 66 -7.48 -0.35 -3.53
C VAL A 66 -6.20 0.18 -2.89
N ILE A 67 -5.99 -0.16 -1.63
CA ILE A 67 -4.74 0.07 -0.89
C ILE A 67 -4.03 -1.26 -0.67
N GLY A 68 -2.80 -1.37 -1.18
CA GLY A 68 -1.93 -2.52 -0.98
C GLY A 68 -0.91 -2.27 0.14
N THR A 69 -1.00 -3.04 1.24
CA THR A 69 0.04 -3.09 2.30
C THR A 69 0.72 -4.46 2.40
N LEU A 70 0.41 -5.37 1.48
CA LEU A 70 0.99 -6.71 1.38
C LEU A 70 2.46 -6.69 0.93
N ARG A 71 3.07 -7.87 1.00
CA ARG A 71 4.26 -8.19 0.23
C ARG A 71 3.80 -8.99 -0.98
N ALA A 72 3.73 -8.30 -2.12
CA ALA A 72 3.32 -8.77 -3.45
C ALA A 72 1.88 -9.29 -3.57
N VAL A 73 1.17 -8.83 -4.61
CA VAL A 73 0.13 -9.55 -5.37
C VAL A 73 -0.26 -8.74 -6.61
N GLY A 74 -0.50 -9.44 -7.72
CA GLY A 74 -0.69 -8.84 -9.05
C GLY A 74 -2.13 -8.90 -9.57
N GLY A 75 -2.50 -7.83 -10.29
CA GLY A 75 -3.44 -7.79 -11.43
C GLY A 75 -4.95 -7.74 -11.14
N THR A 76 -5.61 -6.61 -11.46
CA THR A 76 -6.94 -6.45 -12.12
C THR A 76 -7.29 -4.96 -12.32
N VAL A 77 -8.41 -4.62 -12.99
CA VAL A 77 -8.84 -3.24 -13.38
C VAL A 77 -9.34 -2.41 -12.19
N ILE A 78 -8.71 -1.24 -11.97
CA ILE A 78 -8.95 -0.31 -10.84
C ILE A 78 -8.84 1.12 -11.36
N THR A 79 -9.68 2.01 -10.84
CA THR A 79 -9.57 3.47 -11.06
C THR A 79 -8.39 4.09 -10.32
N ARG A 80 -7.94 3.51 -9.20
CA ARG A 80 -6.81 4.00 -8.39
C ARG A 80 -6.20 2.92 -7.48
N PHE A 81 -4.89 2.69 -7.59
CA PHE A 81 -4.13 1.77 -6.73
C PHE A 81 -2.99 2.48 -5.98
N VAL A 82 -2.91 2.36 -4.66
CA VAL A 82 -1.78 2.90 -3.88
C VAL A 82 -1.05 1.75 -3.19
N GLU A 83 0.20 1.50 -3.60
CA GLU A 83 1.02 0.41 -3.08
C GLU A 83 2.10 0.89 -2.12
N LEU A 84 2.16 0.32 -0.92
CA LEU A 84 3.29 0.50 -0.02
C LEU A 84 4.48 -0.40 -0.41
N SER A 85 5.48 0.18 -1.04
CA SER A 85 6.72 -0.50 -1.37
C SER A 85 7.81 -0.28 -0.31
N SER A 86 9.07 -0.26 -0.71
CA SER A 86 10.25 -0.02 0.11
C SER A 86 11.26 0.75 -0.71
N PHE A 87 11.89 1.76 -0.12
CA PHE A 87 12.98 2.50 -0.77
C PHE A 87 14.11 1.60 -1.31
N ALA A 88 14.33 0.42 -0.73
CA ALA A 88 15.32 -0.53 -1.23
C ALA A 88 15.02 -1.01 -2.67
N VAL A 89 13.75 -1.16 -3.04
CA VAL A 89 13.35 -1.54 -4.42
C VAL A 89 13.69 -0.41 -5.39
N LEU A 90 13.40 0.84 -5.00
CA LEU A 90 13.72 2.02 -5.81
C LEU A 90 15.24 2.17 -6.01
N ARG A 91 16.02 2.07 -4.92
CA ARG A 91 17.48 2.25 -4.96
C ARG A 91 18.15 1.27 -5.93
N GLU A 92 17.76 0.00 -5.90
CA GLU A 92 18.36 -1.03 -6.75
C GLU A 92 18.05 -0.82 -8.24
N ARG A 93 16.84 -0.35 -8.58
CA ARG A 93 16.51 0.05 -9.97
C ARG A 93 17.40 1.18 -10.49
N LEU A 94 17.78 2.11 -9.61
CA LEU A 94 18.66 3.24 -9.96
C LEU A 94 20.14 2.85 -10.03
N SER A 95 20.57 1.75 -9.40
CA SER A 95 21.99 1.41 -9.21
C SER A 95 22.51 0.21 -10.01
N ALA A 96 21.84 -0.19 -11.11
CA ALA A 96 22.01 -1.48 -11.80
C ALA A 96 21.61 -2.68 -10.88
N PRO A 97 21.13 -3.81 -11.45
CA PRO A 97 20.46 -4.86 -10.68
C PRO A 97 21.46 -5.65 -9.83
N ALA A 98 21.75 -5.14 -8.64
CA ALA A 98 22.59 -5.79 -7.65
C ALA A 98 21.71 -6.44 -6.57
N MET A 99 21.40 -7.72 -6.81
CA MET A 99 21.01 -8.70 -5.79
C MET A 99 19.90 -8.23 -4.84
N LEU A 100 18.65 -8.20 -5.34
CA LEU A 100 17.43 -8.18 -4.52
C LEU A 100 17.62 -9.12 -3.33
N MET A 101 17.74 -8.56 -2.12
CA MET A 101 17.65 -9.36 -0.91
C MET A 101 16.34 -10.17 -1.02
N PRO A 102 16.30 -11.46 -0.59
CA PRO A 102 15.09 -12.28 -0.68
C PRO A 102 13.83 -11.59 -0.12
N ARG A 103 14.02 -10.59 0.76
CA ARG A 103 12.99 -9.78 1.39
C ARG A 103 12.33 -8.72 0.49
N VAL A 104 12.93 -8.26 -0.61
CA VAL A 104 12.37 -7.19 -1.47
C VAL A 104 11.91 -7.67 -2.84
N LYS A 105 12.31 -8.88 -3.25
CA LYS A 105 11.98 -9.46 -4.57
C LYS A 105 10.47 -9.46 -4.88
N GLY A 106 9.64 -9.80 -3.90
CA GLY A 106 8.18 -9.77 -4.08
C GLY A 106 7.63 -8.37 -4.39
N LYS A 107 8.16 -7.33 -3.73
CA LYS A 107 7.76 -5.94 -3.97
C LYS A 107 8.20 -5.46 -5.35
N ALA A 108 9.43 -5.79 -5.76
CA ALA A 108 9.92 -5.46 -7.09
C ALA A 108 9.02 -6.02 -8.21
N ALA A 109 8.61 -7.29 -8.09
CA ALA A 109 7.72 -7.93 -9.06
C ALA A 109 6.31 -7.31 -9.10
N ALA A 110 5.76 -6.91 -7.94
CA ALA A 110 4.47 -6.20 -7.89
C ALA A 110 4.56 -4.81 -8.53
N GLU A 111 5.65 -4.08 -8.27
CA GLU A 111 5.90 -2.80 -8.94
C GLU A 111 6.00 -2.96 -10.46
N ASP A 112 6.72 -3.99 -10.95
CA ASP A 112 6.82 -4.25 -12.40
C ASP A 112 5.44 -4.53 -12.99
N ALA A 113 4.62 -5.33 -12.33
CA ALA A 113 3.26 -5.62 -12.78
C ALA A 113 2.37 -4.36 -12.83
N LEU A 114 2.46 -3.48 -11.82
CA LEU A 114 1.72 -2.21 -11.84
C LEU A 114 2.22 -1.26 -12.93
N ARG A 115 3.54 -1.12 -13.10
CA ARG A 115 4.14 -0.27 -14.13
C ARG A 115 3.78 -0.74 -15.55
N ALA A 116 3.70 -2.04 -15.76
CA ALA A 116 3.29 -2.65 -17.03
C ALA A 116 1.77 -2.60 -17.28
N SER A 117 0.97 -2.14 -16.31
CA SER A 117 -0.49 -2.09 -16.42
C SER A 117 -1.01 -0.70 -16.86
N ASP A 118 -2.26 -0.67 -17.28
CA ASP A 118 -3.02 0.56 -17.57
C ASP A 118 -3.65 1.19 -16.32
N LEU A 119 -3.33 0.68 -15.12
CA LEU A 119 -3.88 1.22 -13.87
C LEU A 119 -3.35 2.62 -13.58
N ASP A 120 -4.20 3.46 -13.01
CA ASP A 120 -3.72 4.63 -12.28
C ASP A 120 -3.19 4.16 -10.91
N TYR A 121 -1.87 4.19 -10.76
CA TYR A 121 -1.20 3.73 -9.54
C TYR A 121 -0.30 4.79 -8.91
N THR A 122 -0.02 4.64 -7.62
CA THR A 122 1.11 5.31 -6.95
C THR A 122 1.89 4.29 -6.16
N LEU A 123 3.20 4.29 -6.39
CA LEU A 123 4.16 3.46 -5.67
C LEU A 123 4.78 4.27 -4.53
N VAL A 124 4.55 3.83 -3.30
CA VAL A 124 4.98 4.53 -2.09
C VAL A 124 6.24 3.88 -1.54
N HIS A 125 7.40 4.46 -1.86
CA HIS A 125 8.70 4.02 -1.39
C HIS A 125 9.00 4.61 -0.01
N ALA A 126 8.49 3.94 1.03
CA ALA A 126 8.77 4.35 2.41
C ALA A 126 10.21 4.02 2.82
N VAL A 127 10.79 4.90 3.63
CA VAL A 127 12.02 4.67 4.41
C VAL A 127 11.76 3.67 5.56
N ARG A 128 12.70 3.54 6.51
CA ARG A 128 12.56 2.58 7.62
C ARG A 128 11.29 2.87 8.45
N LEU A 129 10.41 1.87 8.56
CA LEU A 129 9.14 2.00 9.28
C LEU A 129 9.32 1.89 10.80
N THR A 130 8.80 2.86 11.54
CA THR A 130 8.71 2.86 13.01
C THR A 130 7.27 2.68 13.48
N ASN A 131 7.11 2.34 14.76
CA ASN A 131 5.81 2.30 15.44
C ASN A 131 5.64 3.57 16.28
N GLY A 132 4.40 3.95 16.55
CA GLY A 132 4.06 5.16 17.30
C GLY A 132 2.88 5.90 16.67
N PRO A 133 2.38 6.97 17.32
CA PRO A 133 1.34 7.81 16.74
C PRO A 133 1.84 8.51 15.48
N ALA A 134 0.89 8.97 14.64
CA ALA A 134 1.21 9.83 13.51
C ALA A 134 1.82 11.13 14.04
N ALA A 135 2.99 11.50 13.53
CA ALA A 135 3.59 12.80 13.82
C ALA A 135 2.97 13.92 12.96
N GLY A 136 2.20 13.56 11.92
CA GLY A 136 1.59 14.50 10.98
C GLY A 136 2.59 15.08 9.98
N VAL A 137 3.83 14.59 9.95
CA VAL A 137 4.89 15.07 9.07
C VAL A 137 5.31 13.93 8.16
N THR A 138 5.05 14.07 6.87
CA THR A 138 5.62 13.24 5.82
C THR A 138 6.23 14.14 4.76
N LYS A 139 7.53 13.96 4.52
CA LYS A 139 8.25 14.63 3.43
C LYS A 139 8.14 13.77 2.19
N LEU A 140 7.69 14.40 1.10
CA LEU A 140 7.80 13.84 -0.24
C LEU A 140 9.19 14.15 -0.77
N LEU A 141 9.96 13.10 -1.01
CA LEU A 141 11.30 13.20 -1.56
C LEU A 141 11.27 12.75 -3.04
N PRO A 142 12.09 13.36 -3.91
CA PRO A 142 12.24 12.89 -5.29
C PRO A 142 12.83 11.47 -5.29
N GLU A 143 12.58 10.70 -6.36
CA GLU A 143 13.12 9.34 -6.49
C GLU A 143 14.66 9.30 -6.41
N SER A 144 15.33 10.39 -6.82
CA SER A 144 16.78 10.56 -6.77
C SER A 144 17.31 10.98 -5.39
N ALA A 145 16.47 11.12 -4.38
CA ALA A 145 16.89 11.58 -3.06
C ALA A 145 17.88 10.60 -2.42
N THR A 146 18.95 11.15 -1.86
CA THR A 146 19.88 10.38 -1.02
C THR A 146 19.34 10.33 0.40
N LEU A 147 18.98 9.13 0.86
CA LEU A 147 18.53 8.93 2.24
C LEU A 147 19.70 8.87 3.21
N ARG A 148 19.46 9.36 4.42
CA ARG A 148 20.36 9.24 5.57
C ARG A 148 20.05 7.94 6.31
N MET A 149 21.08 7.35 6.94
CA MET A 149 20.96 6.07 7.65
C MET A 149 19.93 6.09 8.81
N GLY A 150 19.54 7.28 9.29
CA GLY A 150 18.53 7.49 10.33
C GLY A 150 17.12 7.79 9.82
N ASP A 151 16.89 7.93 8.51
CA ASP A 151 15.58 8.33 7.99
C ASP A 151 14.52 7.28 8.31
N THR A 152 13.46 7.72 8.97
CA THR A 152 12.36 6.88 9.41
C THR A 152 11.02 7.53 9.13
N VAL A 153 9.96 6.72 9.08
CA VAL A 153 8.58 7.21 9.01
C VAL A 153 7.70 6.27 9.83
N SER A 154 6.75 6.83 10.59
CA SER A 154 5.84 6.01 11.40
C SER A 154 4.83 5.29 10.49
N ARG A 155 4.41 4.07 10.85
CA ARG A 155 3.35 3.37 10.11
C ARG A 155 2.03 4.15 10.09
N ALA A 156 1.77 4.93 11.13
CA ALA A 156 0.56 5.76 11.23
C ALA A 156 0.59 6.93 10.23
N ASP A 157 1.76 7.56 10.04
CA ASP A 157 1.96 8.58 9.02
C ASP A 157 1.89 8.01 7.60
N VAL A 158 2.47 6.81 7.39
CA VAL A 158 2.33 6.10 6.10
C VAL A 158 0.87 5.83 5.78
N ALA A 159 0.10 5.30 6.73
CA ALA A 159 -1.33 5.02 6.53
C ALA A 159 -2.10 6.30 6.16
N ALA A 160 -1.85 7.40 6.88
CA ALA A 160 -2.53 8.68 6.63
C ALA A 160 -2.18 9.25 5.26
N TRP A 161 -0.91 9.15 4.86
CA TRP A 161 -0.45 9.60 3.55
C TRP A 161 -1.07 8.77 2.42
N MET A 162 -1.12 7.44 2.56
CA MET A 162 -1.72 6.56 1.55
C MET A 162 -3.21 6.85 1.33
N LEU A 163 -3.95 7.21 2.39
CA LEU A 163 -5.35 7.63 2.27
C LEU A 163 -5.47 8.96 1.51
N THR A 164 -4.60 9.92 1.79
CA THR A 164 -4.56 11.20 1.06
C THR A 164 -4.26 11.00 -0.42
N ALA A 165 -3.35 10.07 -0.74
CA ALA A 165 -2.95 9.75 -2.10
C ALA A 165 -4.07 9.13 -2.95
N LEU A 166 -5.14 8.60 -2.35
CA LEU A 166 -6.28 8.05 -3.08
C LEU A 166 -6.99 9.10 -3.95
N THR A 167 -6.99 10.36 -3.52
CA THR A 167 -7.66 11.47 -4.21
C THR A 167 -6.68 12.45 -4.85
N ASP A 168 -5.38 12.29 -4.61
CA ASP A 168 -4.34 13.16 -5.16
C ASP A 168 -3.82 12.63 -6.51
N THR A 169 -4.28 13.26 -7.59
CA THR A 169 -3.89 12.92 -8.96
C THR A 169 -2.47 13.35 -9.32
N THR A 170 -1.80 14.19 -8.51
CA THR A 170 -0.43 14.64 -8.78
C THR A 170 0.60 13.50 -8.68
N THR A 171 0.21 12.41 -8.01
CA THR A 171 1.00 11.19 -7.84
C THR A 171 0.59 10.07 -8.81
N SER A 172 -0.35 10.32 -9.72
CA SER A 172 -0.83 9.35 -10.71
C SER A 172 0.31 8.81 -11.58
N ARG A 173 0.37 7.48 -11.69
CA ARG A 173 1.41 6.69 -12.39
C ARG A 173 2.84 7.05 -12.00
N ARG A 174 3.06 7.50 -10.77
CA ARG A 174 4.37 7.90 -10.24
C ARG A 174 4.80 7.06 -9.06
N SER A 175 6.11 7.04 -8.82
CA SER A 175 6.66 6.63 -7.54
C SER A 175 6.99 7.85 -6.69
N VAL A 176 6.82 7.71 -5.39
CA VAL A 176 7.14 8.76 -4.42
C VAL A 176 7.91 8.16 -3.26
N VAL A 177 8.87 8.90 -2.74
CA VAL A 177 9.60 8.51 -1.54
C VAL A 177 9.01 9.26 -0.35
N ILE A 178 8.66 8.54 0.72
CA ILE A 178 8.12 9.13 1.94
C ILE A 178 9.04 8.88 3.14
N ALA A 179 9.34 9.97 3.86
CA ALA A 179 10.13 9.99 5.09
C ALA A 179 9.49 10.93 6.13
N GLY A 180 9.81 10.75 7.41
CA GLY A 180 9.46 11.68 8.49
C GLY A 180 10.27 12.97 8.45
#